data_AF-A0A0H4T9A4-F1
#
_entry.id   AF-A0A0H4T9A4-F1
#
_cell.length_a   1.000
_cell.length_b   1.000
_cell.length_c   1.000
_cell.angle_alpha   90.00
_cell.angle_beta   90.00
_cell.angle_gamma   90.00
#
_symmetry.space_group_name_H-M   'P 1'
#
loop_
_entity.id
_entity.type
_entity.pdbx_description
1 polymer ?
#
loop_
_entity_poly.entity_id
_entity_poly.type
_entity_poly.pdbx_seq_one_letter_code
_entity_poly.pdbx_strand_id
1 'polypeptide(L)' 'SPFIDKDSHEHFEIRTHNRIIDVLEPDSKTIDMLMRLNLPAGVDIEIKI' A
#
# COMPACT_ATOMS: atom_id res chain seq x y z
N SER A 1 -13.85 27.47 11.62
CA SER A 1 -14.76 27.10 12.73
C SER A 1 -16.21 27.34 12.28
N PRO A 2 -17.20 26.52 12.69
CA PRO A 2 -18.60 26.69 12.25
C PRO A 2 -19.19 28.07 12.61
N PHE A 3 -18.53 28.86 13.46
CA PHE A 3 -18.79 30.30 13.59
C PHE A 3 -17.51 31.08 13.96
N ILE A 4 -17.37 32.29 13.41
CA ILE A 4 -16.37 33.35 13.68
C ILE A 4 -14.91 33.11 13.27
N ASP A 5 -14.31 31.93 13.43
CA ASP A 5 -12.88 31.76 13.11
C ASP A 5 -12.63 31.38 11.64
N LYS A 6 -12.14 32.38 10.88
CA LYS A 6 -11.75 32.28 9.47
C LYS A 6 -10.36 31.66 9.26
N ASP A 7 -9.48 31.73 10.26
CA ASP A 7 -8.11 31.19 10.19
C ASP A 7 -8.01 29.73 10.63
N SER A 8 -9.13 29.14 11.08
CA SER A 8 -9.22 27.70 11.35
C SER A 8 -9.23 26.93 10.04
N HIS A 9 -8.08 26.39 9.67
CA HIS A 9 -7.91 25.47 8.54
C HIS A 9 -7.56 24.07 9.04
N GLU A 10 -8.23 23.06 8.50
CA GLU A 10 -7.90 21.66 8.73
C GLU A 10 -7.05 21.18 7.55
N HIS A 11 -5.87 20.65 7.85
CA HIS A 11 -5.00 20.02 6.87
C HIS A 11 -5.06 18.52 7.05
N PHE A 12 -5.58 17.83 6.04
CA PHE A 12 -5.54 16.38 5.97
C PHE A 12 -4.63 15.97 4.83
N GLU A 13 -3.88 14.89 5.03
CA GLU A 13 -3.12 14.24 3.98
C GLU A 13 -3.39 12.73 4.00
N ILE A 14 -3.29 12.11 2.83
CA ILE A 14 -3.27 10.66 2.70
C ILE A 14 -1.92 10.30 2.11
N ARG A 15 -1.12 9.53 2.86
CA ARG A 15 0.21 9.09 2.42
C ARG A 15 0.17 7.63 2.01
N THR A 16 0.46 7.37 0.74
CA THR A 16 0.61 6.01 0.20
C THR A 16 2.10 5.67 0.11
N HIS A 17 2.49 4.48 0.58
CA HIS A 17 3.89 4.02 0.54
C HIS A 17 4.02 2.89 -0.47
N ASN A 18 4.78 3.14 -1.55
CA ASN A 18 5.00 2.15 -2.60
C ASN A 18 6.31 1.40 -2.34
N ARG A 19 6.26 0.06 -2.37
CA ARG A 19 7.43 -0.81 -2.27
C ARG A 19 7.51 -1.66 -3.53
N ILE A 20 8.70 -1.77 -4.11
CA ILE A 20 8.96 -2.62 -5.28
C ILE A 20 9.89 -3.73 -4.82
N ILE A 21 9.56 -4.97 -5.19
CA ILE A 21 10.35 -6.16 -4.90
C ILE A 21 10.58 -6.88 -6.22
N ASP A 22 11.84 -6.99 -6.63
CA ASP A 22 12.23 -7.71 -7.83
C ASP A 22 12.75 -9.10 -7.45
N VAL A 23 12.16 -10.14 -8.04
CA VAL A 23 12.58 -11.54 -7.86
C VAL A 23 13.33 -11.98 -9.11
N LEU A 24 14.64 -12.21 -8.98
CA LEU A 24 15.48 -12.76 -10.05
C LEU A 24 15.20 -14.26 -10.13
N GLU A 25 14.69 -14.73 -11.28
CA GLU A 25 14.37 -16.14 -11.57
C GLU A 25 13.33 -16.76 -10.62
N PRO A 26 12.03 -16.45 -10.79
CA PRO A 26 11.00 -17.05 -9.96
C PRO A 26 10.82 -18.54 -10.30
N ASP A 27 11.01 -19.42 -9.31
CA ASP A 27 10.55 -20.80 -9.38
C ASP A 27 9.02 -20.84 -9.19
N SER A 28 8.37 -21.84 -9.81
CA SER A 28 6.94 -22.13 -9.67
C SER A 28 6.48 -22.23 -8.22
N LYS A 29 7.32 -22.82 -7.35
CA LYS A 29 7.07 -22.92 -5.90
C LYS A 29 7.07 -21.57 -5.21
N THR A 30 7.91 -20.64 -5.67
CA THR A 30 8.02 -19.30 -5.09
C THR A 30 6.79 -18.47 -5.43
N ILE A 31 6.26 -18.59 -6.65
CA ILE A 31 5.01 -17.92 -7.06
C ILE A 31 3.84 -18.40 -6.18
N ASP A 32 3.71 -19.71 -5.99
CA ASP A 32 2.67 -20.30 -5.13
C ASP A 32 2.76 -19.82 -3.68
N MET A 33 3.99 -19.64 -3.16
CA MET A 33 4.21 -19.14 -1.80
C MET A 33 3.88 -17.65 -1.67
N LEU A 34 4.20 -16.84 -2.67
CA LEU A 34 3.85 -15.41 -2.69
C LEU A 34 2.33 -15.19 -2.74
N MET A 35 1.60 -16.02 -3.47
CA MET A 35 0.12 -15.96 -3.53
C MET A 35 -0.57 -16.40 -2.23
N ARG A 36 0.06 -17.31 -1.45
CA ARG A 36 -0.49 -17.81 -0.18
C ARG A 36 -0.10 -16.97 1.03
N LEU A 37 0.69 -15.92 0.84
CA LEU A 37 1.21 -15.12 1.93
C LEU A 37 0.06 -14.32 2.56
N ASN A 38 -0.16 -14.51 3.87
CA ASN A 38 -1.18 -13.76 4.59
C ASN A 38 -0.68 -12.33 4.80
N LEU A 39 -1.16 -11.44 3.95
CA LEU A 39 -0.84 -10.01 4.02
C LEU A 39 -1.87 -9.29 4.87
N PRO A 40 -1.47 -8.21 5.57
CA PRO A 40 -2.41 -7.38 6.30
C PRO A 40 -3.45 -6.78 5.35
N ALA A 41 -4.71 -6.70 5.79
CA ALA A 41 -5.86 -6.23 4.98
C ALA A 41 -5.77 -4.78 4.45
N GLY A 42 -4.71 -4.04 4.77
CA GLY A 42 -4.45 -2.67 4.31
C GLY A 42 -3.32 -2.54 3.31
N VAL A 43 -2.79 -3.65 2.80
CA VAL A 43 -1.70 -3.67 1.81
C VAL A 43 -2.25 -4.21 0.50
N ASP A 44 -2.13 -3.41 -0.56
CA ASP A 44 -2.45 -3.84 -1.93
C ASP A 44 -1.19 -4.41 -2.60
N ILE A 45 -1.36 -5.45 -3.42
CA ILE A 45 -0.26 -6.10 -4.15
C ILE A 45 -0.64 -6.29 -5.60
N GLU A 46 0.26 -5.85 -6.48
CA GLU A 46 0.21 -6.11 -7.91
C GLU A 46 1.39 -7.02 -8.30
N ILE A 47 1.13 -8.15 -8.97
CA ILE A 47 2.16 -9.04 -9.51
C ILE A 47 2.18 -8.87 -11.04
N LYS A 48 3.32 -8.44 -11.58
CA LYS A 48 3.58 -8.36 -13.02
C LYS A 48 4.60 -9.44 -13.41
N ILE A 49 4.27 -10.25 -14.42
CA ILE A 49 5.13 -11.30 -15.00
C ILE A 49 5.88 -10.75 -16.21
#